data_AF-A0A1H9H554-F1
#
_entry.id   AF-A0A1H9H554-F1
#
_cell.length_a   1.000
_cell.length_b   1.000
_cell.length_c   1.000
_cell.angle_alpha   90.00
_cell.angle_beta   90.00
_cell.angle_gamma   90.00
#
_symmetry.space_group_name_H-M   'P 1'
#
loop_
_entity.id
_entity.type
_entity.pdbx_description
1 polymer ?
#
loop_
_entity_poly.entity_id
_entity_poly.type
_entity_poly.pdbx_seq_one_letter_code
_entity_poly.pdbx_strand_id
1 'polypeptide(L)'
;MREELDAISQRQRWCLGGLLIIWLLSLFAALNQAPRADLSQRNYELNPLRSNFWRNSMPAADFWAYPLESNPAERLTTIRGNLNSVHFVDAQHGWVVGVGGTIFTTADGGARWQAQASGSSAWLFSAHFVDAQHGWAVGDGGILLVTANGGARWQAQASGTSAALNSVHFVDAQHGWVVGVDGTILA
;
A
#
# COMPACT_ATOMS: atom_id res chain seq x y z
N MET A 1 -7.03 37.97 -79.29
CA MET A 1 -6.41 36.77 -78.68
C MET A 1 -5.48 37.10 -77.49
N ARG A 2 -5.75 38.16 -76.72
CA ARG A 2 -5.03 38.46 -75.44
C ARG A 2 -5.96 38.86 -74.29
N GLU A 3 -7.26 39.03 -74.51
CA GLU A 3 -8.21 39.40 -73.46
C GLU A 3 -8.96 38.20 -72.84
N GLU A 4 -9.03 37.04 -73.51
CA GLU A 4 -9.67 35.85 -72.94
C GLU A 4 -8.78 35.01 -72.01
N LEU A 5 -7.45 35.21 -72.06
CA LEU A 5 -6.52 34.49 -71.19
C LEU A 5 -6.46 35.04 -69.76
N ASP A 6 -6.82 36.32 -69.56
CA ASP A 6 -6.84 36.93 -68.22
C ASP A 6 -8.12 36.60 -67.43
N ALA A 7 -9.23 36.34 -68.12
CA ALA A 7 -10.50 35.97 -67.48
C ALA A 7 -10.48 34.56 -66.87
N ILE A 8 -9.70 33.64 -67.43
CA ILE A 8 -9.55 32.26 -66.95
C ILE A 8 -8.53 32.17 -65.80
N SER A 9 -7.46 32.98 -65.85
CA SER A 9 -6.45 33.11 -64.78
C SER A 9 -7.03 33.71 -63.49
N GLN A 10 -7.95 34.68 -63.60
CA GLN A 10 -8.64 35.26 -62.45
C GLN A 10 -9.60 34.27 -61.79
N ARG A 11 -10.39 33.49 -62.56
CA ARG A 11 -11.37 32.54 -61.99
C ARG A 11 -10.73 31.35 -61.26
N GLN A 12 -9.56 30.88 -61.69
CA GLN A 12 -8.85 29.77 -61.05
C GLN A 12 -8.18 30.18 -59.72
N ARG A 13 -7.91 31.46 -59.50
CA ARG A 13 -7.35 31.99 -58.23
C ARG A 13 -8.38 32.05 -57.10
N TRP A 14 -9.67 32.21 -57.39
CA TRP A 14 -10.73 32.26 -56.38
C TRP A 14 -11.19 30.87 -55.91
N CYS A 15 -11.05 29.83 -56.74
CA CYS A 15 -11.40 28.46 -56.33
C CYS A 15 -10.35 27.83 -55.39
N LEU A 16 -9.05 28.11 -55.61
CA LEU A 16 -7.98 27.54 -54.79
C LEU A 16 -7.81 28.25 -53.42
N GLY A 17 -8.03 29.57 -53.36
CA GLY A 17 -8.01 30.32 -52.11
C GLY A 17 -9.18 29.99 -51.18
N GLY A 18 -10.38 29.81 -51.74
CA GLY A 18 -11.57 29.42 -50.97
C GLY A 18 -11.48 28.00 -50.39
N LEU A 19 -10.94 27.05 -51.16
CA LEU A 19 -10.75 25.67 -50.70
C LEU A 19 -9.66 25.55 -49.62
N LEU A 20 -8.59 26.34 -49.68
CA LEU A 20 -7.55 26.36 -48.65
C LEU A 20 -8.04 27.01 -47.35
N ILE A 21 -8.88 28.05 -47.43
CA ILE A 21 -9.50 28.71 -46.27
C ILE A 21 -10.54 27.81 -45.61
N ILE A 22 -11.32 27.05 -46.40
CA ILE A 22 -12.26 26.05 -45.86
C ILE A 22 -11.48 24.89 -45.23
N TRP A 23 -10.38 24.44 -45.83
CA TRP A 23 -9.50 23.43 -45.22
C TRP A 23 -8.84 23.91 -43.92
N LEU A 24 -8.37 25.17 -43.88
CA LEU A 24 -7.75 25.75 -42.68
C LEU A 24 -8.78 26.04 -41.59
N LEU A 25 -10.00 26.46 -41.91
CA LEU A 25 -11.09 26.66 -40.94
C LEU A 25 -11.63 25.34 -40.41
N SER A 26 -11.69 24.28 -41.23
CA SER A 26 -12.03 22.92 -40.77
C SER A 26 -10.92 22.31 -39.91
N LEU A 27 -9.65 22.55 -40.24
CA LEU A 27 -8.51 22.11 -39.43
C LEU A 27 -8.43 22.89 -38.11
N PHE A 28 -8.74 24.19 -38.11
CA PHE A 28 -8.81 25.02 -36.89
C PHE A 28 -10.01 24.63 -36.02
N ALA A 29 -11.16 24.30 -36.62
CA ALA A 29 -12.32 23.76 -35.89
C ALA A 29 -12.02 22.37 -35.30
N ALA A 30 -11.24 21.52 -35.99
CA ALA A 30 -10.80 20.22 -35.47
C ALA A 30 -9.77 20.35 -34.33
N LEU A 31 -8.84 21.33 -34.41
CA LEU A 31 -7.87 21.64 -33.36
C LEU A 31 -8.49 22.28 -32.12
N ASN A 32 -9.63 22.98 -32.25
CA ASN A 32 -10.36 23.58 -31.12
C ASN A 32 -11.45 22.66 -30.51
N GLN A 33 -11.68 21.48 -31.08
CA GLN A 33 -12.58 20.45 -30.55
C GLN A 33 -11.83 19.29 -29.87
N ALA A 34 -10.49 19.29 -29.91
CA ALA A 34 -9.73 18.39 -29.07
C ALA A 34 -9.99 18.78 -27.60
N PRO A 35 -10.50 17.86 -26.75
CA PRO A 35 -10.74 18.17 -25.36
C PRO A 35 -9.41 18.64 -24.75
N ARG A 36 -9.40 19.88 -24.22
CA ARG A 36 -8.31 20.31 -23.34
C ARG A 36 -8.31 19.30 -22.20
N ALA A 37 -7.19 18.58 -22.03
CA ALA A 37 -7.03 17.67 -20.91
C ALA A 37 -7.16 18.50 -19.63
N ASP A 38 -8.35 18.47 -19.03
CA ASP A 38 -8.59 19.04 -17.72
C ASP A 38 -7.91 18.13 -16.69
N LEU A 39 -6.71 18.52 -16.28
CA LEU A 39 -5.95 17.81 -15.26
C LEU A 39 -6.61 17.89 -13.87
N SER A 40 -7.66 18.70 -13.69
CA SER A 40 -8.44 18.76 -12.45
C SER A 40 -9.58 17.73 -12.39
N GLN A 41 -9.90 17.07 -13.51
CA GLN A 41 -10.95 16.06 -13.63
C GLN A 41 -10.46 14.63 -13.92
N ARG A 42 -9.19 14.30 -13.62
CA ARG A 42 -8.86 12.89 -13.27
C ARG A 42 -9.48 12.55 -11.92
N ASN A 43 -10.80 12.65 -11.85
CA ASN A 43 -11.58 11.99 -10.85
C ASN A 43 -11.24 10.51 -10.97
N TYR A 44 -10.60 9.98 -9.92
CA TYR A 44 -11.19 8.99 -9.01
C TYR A 44 -12.29 8.07 -9.58
N GLU A 45 -12.22 7.70 -10.86
CA GLU A 45 -12.90 6.53 -11.38
C GLU A 45 -12.35 5.37 -10.58
N LEU A 46 -13.18 4.91 -9.63
CA LEU A 46 -12.96 3.75 -8.79
C LEU A 46 -12.73 2.56 -9.71
N ASN A 47 -11.48 2.34 -10.08
CA ASN A 47 -11.04 1.12 -10.72
C ASN A 47 -11.13 0.02 -9.64
N PRO A 48 -12.08 -0.92 -9.72
CA PRO A 48 -12.28 -1.91 -8.67
C PRO A 48 -11.16 -2.97 -8.64
N LEU A 49 -10.11 -2.84 -9.47
CA LEU A 49 -9.09 -3.85 -9.70
C LEU A 49 -7.66 -3.44 -9.29
N ARG A 50 -7.48 -2.40 -8.46
CA ARG A 50 -6.17 -2.18 -7.78
C ARG A 50 -6.11 -2.81 -6.39
N SER A 51 -6.61 -4.05 -6.27
CA SER A 51 -6.30 -4.91 -5.12
C SER A 51 -4.91 -5.52 -5.32
N ASN A 52 -3.89 -4.95 -4.66
CA ASN A 52 -2.50 -5.42 -4.54
C ASN A 52 -1.48 -4.56 -5.30
N PHE A 53 -1.11 -3.44 -4.67
CA PHE A 53 0.00 -2.56 -5.06
C PHE A 53 1.36 -3.28 -5.14
N TRP A 54 1.48 -4.47 -4.54
CA TRP A 54 2.73 -5.26 -4.50
C TRP A 54 2.91 -6.26 -5.65
N ARG A 55 1.96 -6.39 -6.59
CA ARG A 55 2.12 -7.32 -7.73
C ARG A 55 2.94 -6.69 -8.84
N ASN A 56 4.24 -7.01 -8.85
CA ASN A 56 5.18 -7.08 -9.97
C ASN A 56 5.14 -5.93 -11.01
N SER A 57 6.30 -5.27 -11.15
CA SER A 57 6.75 -4.38 -12.26
C SER A 57 6.76 -2.87 -11.96
N MET A 58 7.45 -2.43 -10.90
CA MET A 58 7.98 -1.06 -10.87
C MET A 58 9.52 -1.09 -10.99
N PRO A 59 10.14 -0.28 -11.86
CA PRO A 59 11.58 -0.08 -11.83
C PRO A 59 12.00 0.45 -10.46
N ALA A 60 13.11 -0.04 -9.90
CA ALA A 60 13.58 0.33 -8.56
C ALA A 60 13.75 1.86 -8.33
N ALA A 61 13.90 2.63 -9.41
CA ALA A 61 13.99 4.09 -9.37
C ALA A 61 12.68 4.79 -8.98
N ASP A 62 11.52 4.15 -9.17
CA ASP A 62 10.21 4.76 -8.92
C ASP A 62 9.66 4.45 -7.51
N PHE A 63 10.39 3.65 -6.72
CA PHE A 63 9.98 3.23 -5.37
C PHE A 63 9.86 4.40 -4.37
N TRP A 64 10.60 5.48 -4.60
CA TRP A 64 10.65 6.65 -3.69
C TRP A 64 9.89 7.88 -4.20
N ALA A 65 9.28 7.82 -5.40
CA ALA A 65 8.72 9.00 -6.08
C ALA A 65 7.22 9.26 -5.81
N TYR A 66 6.52 8.38 -5.09
CA TYR A 66 5.10 8.54 -4.75
C TYR A 66 4.90 8.48 -3.22
N PRO A 67 3.95 9.24 -2.64
CA PRO A 67 3.57 9.00 -1.26
C PRO A 67 3.11 7.54 -1.12
N LEU A 68 3.81 6.78 -0.26
CA LEU A 68 3.62 5.33 -0.05
C LEU A 68 2.19 4.96 0.40
N GLU A 69 1.39 5.94 0.80
CA GLU A 69 0.01 5.74 1.19
C GLU A 69 -0.93 5.86 -0.02
N SER A 70 -1.07 4.76 -0.77
CA SER A 70 -1.99 4.68 -1.90
C SER A 70 -3.44 4.41 -1.51
N ASN A 71 -3.71 4.16 -0.22
CA ASN A 71 -5.00 3.67 0.26
C ASN A 71 -5.46 4.29 1.60
N PRO A 72 -5.56 5.63 1.69
CA PRO A 72 -6.01 6.30 2.91
C PRO A 72 -7.47 5.97 3.29
N ALA A 73 -8.29 5.55 2.32
CA ALA A 73 -9.70 5.22 2.52
C ALA A 73 -9.92 3.86 3.18
N GLU A 74 -9.00 2.90 3.01
CA GLU A 74 -9.04 1.60 3.68
C GLU A 74 -8.14 1.54 4.92
N ARG A 75 -7.68 2.70 5.41
CA ARG A 75 -7.08 2.76 6.75
C ARG A 75 -8.03 2.09 7.73
N LEU A 76 -7.48 1.26 8.62
CA LEU A 76 -8.21 0.71 9.75
C LEU A 76 -8.52 1.87 10.70
N THR A 77 -9.58 2.63 10.40
CA THR A 77 -10.00 3.87 11.10
C THR A 77 -10.34 3.67 12.58
N THR A 78 -10.36 2.41 13.02
CA THR A 78 -10.66 2.00 14.39
C THR A 78 -9.40 1.72 15.22
N ILE A 79 -8.20 1.64 14.63
CA ILE A 79 -6.96 1.47 15.39
C ILE A 79 -6.59 2.81 16.04
N ARG A 80 -6.81 2.90 17.36
CA ARG A 80 -6.55 4.12 18.15
C ARG A 80 -5.14 4.20 18.74
N GLY A 81 -4.22 3.32 18.35
CA GLY A 81 -2.87 3.23 18.92
C GLY A 81 -1.79 2.91 17.88
N ASN A 82 -0.53 3.16 18.24
CA ASN A 82 0.59 2.86 17.36
C ASN A 82 0.74 1.35 17.16
N LEU A 83 0.98 0.95 15.91
CA LEU A 83 1.49 -0.37 15.57
C LEU A 83 3.01 -0.32 15.60
N ASN A 84 3.63 -1.32 16.22
CA ASN A 84 5.06 -1.31 16.52
C ASN A 84 5.84 -2.34 15.69
N SER A 85 5.19 -3.43 15.25
CA SER A 85 5.85 -4.49 14.49
C SER A 85 4.87 -5.18 13.54
N VAL A 86 5.40 -5.67 12.42
CA VAL A 86 4.72 -6.49 11.42
C VAL A 86 5.61 -7.69 11.10
N HIS A 87 5.00 -8.87 10.94
CA HIS A 87 5.68 -10.08 10.52
C HIS A 87 4.83 -10.88 9.55
N PHE A 88 5.43 -11.34 8.45
CA PHE A 88 4.80 -12.23 7.47
C PHE A 88 5.62 -13.51 7.37
N VAL A 89 4.94 -14.65 7.37
CA VAL A 89 5.59 -15.97 7.15
C VAL A 89 5.58 -16.38 5.69
N ASP A 90 4.66 -15.80 4.91
CA ASP A 90 4.58 -15.94 3.47
C ASP A 90 3.88 -14.69 2.86
N ALA A 91 3.58 -14.73 1.56
CA ALA A 91 2.96 -13.60 0.86
C ALA A 91 1.49 -13.34 1.24
N GLN A 92 0.85 -14.19 2.04
CA GLN A 92 -0.57 -14.14 2.39
C GLN A 92 -0.81 -13.97 3.89
N HIS A 93 -0.02 -14.63 4.73
CA HIS A 93 -0.21 -14.69 6.17
C HIS A 93 0.73 -13.75 6.92
N GLY A 94 0.15 -12.81 7.66
CA GLY A 94 0.91 -11.85 8.44
C GLY A 94 0.20 -11.40 9.71
N TRP A 95 0.97 -10.82 10.63
CA TRP A 95 0.52 -10.30 11.90
C TRP A 95 1.12 -8.92 12.15
N VAL A 96 0.35 -8.07 12.80
CA VAL A 96 0.82 -6.78 13.32
C VAL A 96 0.51 -6.69 14.80
N VAL A 97 1.42 -6.08 15.56
CA VAL A 97 1.24 -5.86 17.00
C VAL A 97 1.49 -4.40 17.36
N GLY A 98 0.95 -3.96 18.49
CA GLY A 98 1.12 -2.58 18.92
C GLY A 98 0.66 -2.27 20.34
N VAL A 99 0.35 -0.99 20.55
CA VAL A 99 -0.08 -0.41 21.83
C VAL A 99 -1.34 -1.08 22.36
N GLY A 100 -1.45 -1.21 23.68
CA GLY A 100 -2.67 -1.68 24.34
C GLY A 100 -3.01 -3.15 24.05
N GLY A 101 -2.00 -3.99 23.82
CA GLY A 101 -2.17 -5.40 23.48
C GLY A 101 -2.78 -5.63 22.10
N THR A 102 -2.69 -4.64 21.21
CA THR A 102 -3.25 -4.71 19.86
C THR A 102 -2.55 -5.81 19.07
N ILE A 103 -3.32 -6.73 18.50
CA ILE A 103 -2.86 -7.74 17.54
C ILE A 103 -3.87 -7.81 16.40
N PHE A 104 -3.40 -7.76 15.16
CA PHE A 104 -4.20 -8.12 13.99
C PHE A 104 -3.50 -9.20 13.17
N THR A 105 -4.28 -9.97 12.44
CA THR A 105 -3.80 -10.95 11.46
C THR A 105 -4.42 -10.69 10.08
N THR A 106 -3.71 -11.13 9.05
CA THR A 106 -4.20 -11.19 7.67
C THR A 106 -3.92 -12.57 7.09
N ALA A 107 -4.78 -13.01 6.18
CA ALA A 107 -4.60 -14.23 5.38
C ALA A 107 -4.74 -13.96 3.88
N ASP A 108 -4.80 -12.67 3.48
CA ASP A 108 -4.94 -12.22 2.09
C ASP A 108 -3.87 -11.18 1.71
N GLY A 109 -2.69 -11.26 2.33
CA GLY A 109 -1.53 -10.42 1.99
C GLY A 109 -1.66 -8.98 2.47
N GLY A 110 -2.47 -8.75 3.51
CA GLY A 110 -2.70 -7.43 4.09
C GLY A 110 -3.84 -6.64 3.45
N ALA A 111 -4.62 -7.25 2.54
CA ALA A 111 -5.82 -6.61 1.99
C ALA A 111 -6.92 -6.47 3.04
N ARG A 112 -7.05 -7.42 3.97
CA ARG A 112 -7.91 -7.35 5.14
C ARG A 112 -7.17 -7.76 6.39
N TRP A 113 -7.47 -7.05 7.48
CA TRP A 113 -6.92 -7.31 8.81
C TRP A 113 -8.03 -7.62 9.79
N GLN A 114 -7.83 -8.66 10.59
CA GLN A 114 -8.78 -9.15 11.58
C GLN A 114 -8.15 -9.02 12.96
N ALA A 115 -8.86 -8.38 13.90
CA ALA A 115 -8.38 -8.19 15.26
C ALA A 115 -8.32 -9.54 16.00
N GLN A 116 -7.28 -9.72 16.81
CA GLN A 116 -7.11 -10.87 17.67
C GLN A 116 -7.10 -10.43 19.14
N ALA A 117 -7.75 -11.21 20.00
CA ALA A 117 -7.69 -10.97 21.44
C ALA A 117 -6.35 -11.47 21.98
N SER A 118 -5.48 -10.54 22.39
CA SER A 118 -4.21 -10.87 23.06
C SER A 118 -4.39 -11.31 24.51
N GLY A 119 -5.49 -10.90 25.15
CA GLY A 119 -5.72 -11.10 26.59
C GLY A 119 -4.87 -10.19 27.48
N SER A 120 -4.19 -9.19 26.92
CA SER A 120 -3.34 -8.25 27.64
C SER A 120 -3.64 -6.81 27.21
N SER A 121 -3.37 -5.85 28.10
CA SER A 121 -3.35 -4.42 27.81
C SER A 121 -1.93 -3.85 27.69
N ALA A 122 -0.90 -4.68 27.88
CA ALA A 122 0.49 -4.28 27.77
C ALA A 122 0.83 -3.88 26.33
N TRP A 123 1.78 -2.95 26.15
CA TRP A 123 2.21 -2.57 24.80
C TRP A 123 3.08 -3.68 24.23
N LEU A 124 2.75 -4.15 23.03
CA LEU A 124 3.52 -5.15 22.32
C LEU A 124 4.49 -4.45 21.38
N PHE A 125 5.78 -4.80 21.47
CA PHE A 125 6.85 -4.14 20.73
C PHE A 125 7.31 -4.96 19.53
N SER A 126 7.27 -6.29 19.63
CA SER A 126 7.72 -7.17 18.55
C SER A 126 6.89 -8.44 18.52
N ALA A 127 6.68 -8.98 17.32
CA ALA A 127 6.12 -10.30 17.13
C ALA A 127 6.92 -11.05 16.06
N HIS A 128 7.02 -12.37 16.24
CA HIS A 128 7.69 -13.26 15.30
C HIS A 128 6.89 -14.55 15.16
N PHE A 129 6.74 -15.03 13.93
CA PHE A 129 6.12 -16.33 13.64
C PHE A 129 7.09 -17.18 12.81
N VAL A 130 7.19 -18.45 13.15
CA VAL A 130 8.02 -19.42 12.40
C VAL A 130 7.23 -20.13 11.31
N ASP A 131 5.91 -20.18 11.47
CA ASP A 131 4.95 -20.66 10.48
C ASP A 131 3.58 -19.99 10.74
N ALA A 132 2.56 -20.37 9.97
CA ALA A 132 1.24 -19.75 10.09
C ALA A 132 0.47 -20.08 11.38
N GLN A 133 0.98 -20.98 12.23
CA GLN A 133 0.35 -21.45 13.46
C GLN A 133 1.12 -21.00 14.72
N HIS A 134 2.45 -21.02 14.69
CA HIS A 134 3.30 -20.81 15.85
C HIS A 134 3.93 -19.42 15.85
N GLY A 135 3.65 -18.65 16.90
CA GLY A 135 4.15 -17.28 17.01
C GLY A 135 4.28 -16.79 18.44
N TRP A 136 5.08 -15.73 18.58
CA TRP A 136 5.42 -15.06 19.83
C TRP A 136 5.20 -13.56 19.68
N ALA A 137 4.75 -12.91 20.75
CA ALA A 137 4.73 -11.46 20.86
C ALA A 137 5.29 -11.05 22.22
N VAL A 138 6.14 -10.02 22.22
CA VAL A 138 6.83 -9.52 23.41
C VAL A 138 6.60 -8.03 23.57
N GLY A 139 6.74 -7.53 24.80
CA GLY A 139 6.54 -6.11 25.04
C GLY A 139 6.82 -5.63 26.45
N ASP A 140 6.08 -4.59 26.84
CA ASP A 140 6.23 -3.90 28.10
C ASP A 140 5.96 -4.79 29.33
N GLY A 141 6.61 -4.48 30.44
CA GLY A 141 6.45 -5.20 31.71
C GLY A 141 6.84 -6.68 31.67
N GLY A 142 7.70 -7.09 30.74
CA GLY A 142 8.11 -8.48 30.58
C GLY A 142 7.07 -9.38 29.92
N ILE A 143 6.03 -8.82 29.29
CA ILE A 143 4.99 -9.62 28.64
C ILE A 143 5.57 -10.48 27.53
N LEU A 144 5.24 -11.77 27.56
CA LEU A 144 5.54 -12.75 26.53
C LEU A 144 4.25 -13.51 26.25
N LEU A 145 3.74 -13.40 25.03
CA LEU A 145 2.57 -14.11 24.54
C LEU A 145 3.00 -15.16 23.52
N VAL A 146 2.36 -16.32 23.54
CA VAL A 146 2.59 -17.42 22.62
C VAL A 146 1.27 -17.86 22.00
N THR A 147 1.30 -18.25 20.74
CA THR A 147 0.20 -18.90 20.04
C THR A 147 0.69 -20.14 19.29
N ALA A 148 -0.20 -21.12 19.17
CA ALA A 148 0.00 -22.35 18.38
C ALA A 148 -1.15 -22.57 17.39
N ASN A 149 -1.95 -21.53 17.13
CA ASN A 149 -3.09 -21.57 16.22
C ASN A 149 -3.25 -20.25 15.43
N GLY A 150 -2.13 -19.63 15.05
CA GLY A 150 -2.10 -18.44 14.19
C GLY A 150 -2.65 -17.18 14.87
N GLY A 151 -2.66 -17.18 16.21
CA GLY A 151 -3.18 -16.07 17.02
C GLY A 151 -4.69 -16.10 17.25
N ALA A 152 -5.39 -17.16 16.83
CA ALA A 152 -6.80 -17.34 17.22
C ALA A 152 -6.95 -17.43 18.76
N ARG A 153 -5.91 -17.91 19.45
CA ARG A 153 -5.74 -17.80 20.89
C ARG A 153 -4.29 -17.46 21.23
N TRP A 154 -4.12 -16.45 22.07
CA TRP A 154 -2.84 -16.10 22.69
C TRP A 154 -2.82 -16.54 24.15
N GLN A 155 -1.66 -16.99 24.62
CA GLN A 155 -1.43 -17.42 26.00
C GLN A 155 -0.22 -16.69 26.54
N ALA A 156 -0.35 -16.10 27.73
CA ALA A 156 0.79 -15.51 28.41
C ALA A 156 1.71 -16.61 28.97
N GLN A 157 3.00 -16.46 28.72
CA GLN A 157 4.05 -17.30 29.27
C GLN A 157 4.93 -16.46 30.20
N ALA A 158 5.34 -17.03 31.33
CA ALA A 158 6.26 -16.36 32.23
C ALA A 158 7.62 -16.15 31.55
N SER A 159 8.07 -14.91 31.45
CA SER A 159 9.39 -14.54 30.92
C SER A 159 10.51 -14.60 31.97
N GLY A 160 10.14 -14.62 33.26
CA GLY A 160 11.08 -14.58 34.39
C GLY A 160 11.62 -13.18 34.71
N THR A 161 11.13 -12.13 34.05
CA THR A 161 11.55 -10.75 34.25
C THR A 161 10.35 -9.80 34.11
N SER A 162 10.45 -8.62 34.73
CA SER A 162 9.52 -7.50 34.50
C SER A 162 10.12 -6.44 33.58
N ALA A 163 11.34 -6.63 33.09
CA ALA A 163 11.99 -5.75 32.13
C ALA A 163 11.21 -5.76 30.80
N ALA A 164 11.07 -4.59 30.18
CA ALA A 164 10.49 -4.49 28.84
C ALA A 164 11.29 -5.32 27.83
N LEU A 165 10.58 -6.16 27.07
CA LEU A 165 11.12 -7.04 26.04
C LEU A 165 10.88 -6.38 24.68
N ASN A 166 11.96 -5.96 24.03
CA ASN A 166 11.91 -5.06 22.87
C ASN A 166 11.86 -5.81 21.53
N SER A 167 12.48 -7.00 21.44
CA SER A 167 12.52 -7.76 20.19
C SER A 167 12.55 -9.25 20.47
N VAL A 168 11.92 -10.03 19.57
CA VAL A 168 11.88 -11.49 19.59
C VAL A 168 12.24 -12.03 18.22
N HIS A 169 13.02 -13.11 18.19
CA HIS A 169 13.35 -13.84 16.98
C HIS A 169 13.39 -15.33 17.27
N PHE A 170 12.77 -16.15 16.43
CA PHE A 170 12.87 -17.61 16.48
C PHE A 170 13.40 -18.14 15.15
N VAL A 171 14.27 -19.16 15.19
CA VAL A 171 14.72 -19.86 13.97
C VAL A 171 13.84 -21.06 13.66
N ASP A 172 13.18 -21.61 14.68
CA ASP A 172 12.14 -22.64 14.59
C ASP A 172 11.26 -22.57 15.85
N ALA A 173 10.31 -23.49 16.01
CA ALA A 173 9.36 -23.43 17.12
C ALA A 173 9.95 -23.69 18.52
N GLN A 174 11.22 -24.13 18.59
CA GLN A 174 11.89 -24.54 19.83
C GLN A 174 13.10 -23.66 20.17
N HIS A 175 13.68 -22.96 19.18
CA HIS A 175 14.88 -22.16 19.35
C HIS A 175 14.62 -20.70 19.00
N GLY A 176 14.73 -19.82 20.00
CA GLY A 176 14.58 -18.39 19.81
C GLY A 176 15.18 -17.56 20.93
N TRP A 177 15.24 -16.26 20.70
CA TRP A 177 15.84 -15.30 21.60
C TRP A 177 14.95 -14.09 21.75
N VAL A 178 14.92 -13.56 22.97
CA VAL A 178 14.25 -12.30 23.30
C VAL A 178 15.27 -11.36 23.90
N VAL A 179 15.29 -10.11 23.45
CA VAL A 179 16.14 -9.07 24.01
C VAL A 179 15.30 -7.93 24.58
N GLY A 180 15.76 -7.32 25.65
CA GLY A 180 15.03 -6.29 26.39
C GLY A 180 15.92 -5.19 26.94
N VAL A 181 15.32 -4.33 27.77
CA VAL A 181 16.04 -3.27 28.50
C VAL A 181 17.01 -3.86 29.52
N ASP A 182 17.95 -3.03 29.98
CA ASP A 182 18.95 -3.37 31.01
C ASP A 182 19.82 -4.60 30.68
N GLY A 183 20.02 -4.86 29.38
CA GLY A 183 20.82 -5.99 28.91
C GLY A 183 20.12 -7.35 29.04
N THR A 184 18.80 -7.37 29.23
CA THR A 184 18.01 -8.60 29.32
C THR A 184 18.11 -9.41 28.03
N ILE A 185 18.49 -10.69 28.13
CA ILE A 185 18.47 -11.67 27.05
C ILE A 185 17.83 -12.96 27.59
N LEU A 186 16.84 -13.49 26.87
CA LEU A 186 16.20 -14.78 27.13
C LEU A 186 16.47 -15.71 25.94
N ALA A 187 16.64 -17.02 26.19
CA ALA A 187 16.93 -18.05 25.19
C ALA A 187 16.21 -19.36 25.55
#